data_AF-A0A7C1DUM2-F1
#
_entry.id   AF-A0A7C1DUM2-F1
#
_cell.length_a   1.000
_cell.length_b   1.000
_cell.length_c   1.000
_cell.angle_alpha   90.00
_cell.angle_beta   90.00
_cell.angle_gamma   90.00
#
_symmetry.space_group_name_H-M   'P 1'
#
loop_
_entity.id
_entity.type
_entity.pdbx_description
1 polymer ?
#
loop_
_entity_poly.entity_id
_entity_poly.type
_entity_poly.pdbx_seq_one_letter_code
_entity_poly.pdbx_strand_id
1 'polypeptide(L)' 'MNIVKENIDKLNAIIKLKVEQADYDQRVTEVLKDYRKKAVIDGFRPGMVPMG' A
#
# COMPACT_ATOMS: atom_id res chain seq x y z
N MET A 1 10.93 -4.35 -2.52
CA MET A 1 10.34 -4.30 -3.87
C MET A 1 11.46 -4.63 -4.81
N ASN A 2 11.32 -5.66 -5.64
CA ASN A 2 12.39 -6.10 -6.53
C ASN A 2 12.01 -5.80 -7.99
N ILE A 3 12.81 -4.94 -8.64
CA ILE A 3 12.56 -4.46 -9.99
C ILE A 3 13.69 -4.98 -10.90
N VAL A 4 13.33 -5.82 -11.86
CA VAL A 4 14.26 -6.32 -12.87
C VAL A 4 13.84 -5.76 -14.23
N LYS A 5 14.75 -5.02 -14.87
CA LYS A 5 14.54 -4.47 -16.21
C LYS A 5 15.29 -5.33 -17.22
N GLU A 6 14.55 -5.99 -18.10
CA GLU A 6 15.08 -6.70 -19.27
C GLU A 6 14.93 -5.79 -20.48
N ASN A 7 16.05 -5.25 -21.00
CA ASN A 7 16.05 -4.54 -22.28
C ASN A 7 16.02 -5.57 -23.41
N ILE A 8 15.00 -5.52 -24.25
CA ILE A 8 14.83 -6.46 -25.37
C ILE A 8 15.34 -5.82 -26.68
N ASP A 9 15.24 -4.50 -26.82
CA ASP A 9 15.71 -3.73 -27.99
C ASP A 9 16.06 -2.27 -27.61
N LYS A 10 16.58 -1.48 -28.55
CA LYS A 10 16.87 -0.04 -28.44
C LYS A 10 15.68 0.81 -28.00
N LEU A 11 14.45 0.37 -28.30
CA LEU A 11 13.21 1.09 -27.94
C LEU A 11 12.41 0.42 -26.83
N ASN A 12 12.54 -0.91 -26.67
CA ASN A 12 11.61 -1.71 -25.88
C ASN A 12 12.30 -2.41 -24.70
N ALA A 13 11.68 -2.31 -23.52
CA ALA A 13 12.11 -2.98 -22.31
C ALA A 13 10.93 -3.60 -21.58
N ILE A 14 11.11 -4.80 -21.03
CA ILE A 14 10.16 -5.43 -20.12
C ILE A 14 10.65 -5.21 -18.69
N ILE A 15 9.77 -4.65 -17.86
CA ILE A 15 10.04 -4.45 -16.43
C ILE A 15 9.28 -5.52 -15.68
N LYS A 16 10.02 -6.45 -15.06
CA LYS A 16 9.47 -7.44 -14.12
C LYS A 16 9.53 -6.85 -12.72
N LEU A 17 8.35 -6.60 -12.17
CA LEU A 17 8.17 -6.13 -10.80
C LEU A 17 7.77 -7.33 -9.94
N LYS A 18 8.54 -7.63 -8.90
CA LYS A 18 8.13 -8.49 -7.80
C LYS A 18 7.84 -7.61 -6.59
N VAL A 19 6.58 -7.59 -6.20
CA VAL A 19 6.10 -6.89 -5.01
C VAL A 19 5.91 -7.92 -3.92
N GLU A 20 6.66 -7.80 -2.83
CA GLU A 20 6.51 -8.63 -1.64
C GLU A 20 5.59 -7.93 -0.65
N GLN A 21 5.00 -8.70 0.26
CA GLN A 21 4.02 -8.19 1.23
C GLN A 21 4.59 -7.02 2.06
N ALA A 22 5.83 -7.18 2.53
CA ALA A 22 6.55 -6.16 3.29
C ALA A 22 6.69 -4.80 2.56
N ASP A 23 6.60 -4.77 1.23
CA ASP A 23 6.78 -3.56 0.43
C ASP A 23 5.59 -2.61 0.47
N TYR A 24 4.39 -3.15 0.68
CA TYR A 24 3.16 -2.36 0.74
C TYR A 24 2.53 -2.35 2.13
N ASP A 25 2.93 -3.24 3.03
CA ASP A 25 2.40 -3.31 4.40
C ASP A 25 2.48 -1.97 5.14
N GLN A 26 3.60 -1.24 4.99
CA GLN A 26 3.76 0.09 5.61
C GLN A 26 2.73 1.08 5.07
N ARG A 27 2.58 1.16 3.74
CA ARG A 27 1.61 2.04 3.09
C ARG A 27 0.18 1.69 3.46
N VAL A 28 -0.14 0.39 3.51
CA VAL A 28 -1.46 -0.10 3.92
C VAL A 28 -1.72 0.30 5.38
N THR A 29 -0.75 0.10 6.27
CA THR A 29 -0.89 0.47 7.69
C THR A 29 -1.08 1.97 7.89
N GLU A 30 -0.36 2.81 7.15
CA GLU A 30 -0.53 4.27 7.18
C GLU A 30 -1.93 4.67 6.71
N VAL A 31 -2.35 4.16 5.56
CA VAL A 31 -3.67 4.45 5.00
C VAL A 31 -4.78 4.01 5.95
N LEU A 32 -4.68 2.81 6.53
CA LEU A 32 -5.63 2.30 7.51
C LEU A 32 -5.69 3.18 8.77
N LYS A 33 -4.54 3.64 9.29
CA LYS A 33 -4.49 4.60 10.41
C LYS A 33 -5.17 5.92 10.08
N ASP A 34 -4.98 6.43 8.86
CA ASP A 34 -5.59 7.68 8.41
C ASP A 34 -7.10 7.55 8.24
N TYR A 35 -7.57 6.43 7.68
CA TYR A 35 -8.99 6.10 7.63
C TYR A 35 -9.59 6.02 9.02
N ARG A 36 -8.94 5.31 9.96
CA ARG A 36 -9.40 5.24 11.35
C ARG A 36 -9.54 6.62 11.98
N LYS A 37 -8.55 7.50 11.81
CA LYS A 37 -8.57 8.87 12.36
C LYS A 37 -9.72 9.71 11.81
N LYS A 38 -10.07 9.54 10.54
CA LYS A 38 -11.11 10.32 9.85
C LYS A 38 -12.50 9.68 9.95
N ALA A 39 -12.59 8.41 10.29
CA ALA A 39 -13.85 7.70 10.42
C ALA A 39 -14.68 8.27 11.57
N VAL A 40 -15.91 8.69 11.25
CA VAL A 40 -16.98 9.00 12.20
C VAL A 40 -18.01 7.90 12.02
N ILE A 41 -18.03 6.96 12.96
CA ILE A 41 -18.98 5.84 12.98
C ILE A 41 -19.83 6.01 14.24
N ASP A 42 -21.15 5.98 14.07
CA ASP A 42 -22.08 6.10 15.19
C ASP A 42 -21.81 5.02 16.24
N GLY A 43 -21.71 5.44 17.51
CA GLY A 43 -21.33 4.58 18.61
C GLY A 43 -19.83 4.55 18.94
N PHE A 44 -18.95 5.09 18.10
CA PHE A 44 -17.52 5.25 18.40
C PHE A 44 -17.13 6.73 18.48
N ARG A 45 -16.24 7.05 19.42
CA ARG A 45 -15.62 8.38 19.47
C ARG A 45 -14.81 8.58 18.18
N PRO A 46 -14.91 9.74 17.50
CA PRO A 46 -14.16 10.01 16.27
C PRO A 46 -12.67 9.66 16.41
N GLY A 47 -12.14 8.88 15.47
CA GLY A 47 -10.74 8.43 15.50
C GLY A 47 -10.46 7.16 16.33
N MET A 48 -11.42 6.69 17.15
CA MET A 48 -11.25 5.52 18.03
C MET A 48 -11.97 4.27 17.52
N VAL A 49 -12.18 4.17 16.21
CA VAL A 49 -12.76 2.98 15.59
C VAL A 49 -11.73 1.82 15.65
N PRO A 50 -12.11 0.63 16.16
CA PRO A 50 -11.26 -0.55 16.12
C PRO A 50 -10.96 -0.97 14.68
N MET A 51 -9.72 -1.36 14.38
CA MET A 51 -9.40 -2.05 13.13
C MET A 51 -9.34 -3.54 13.46
N GLY A 52 -10.20 -4.31 12.81
CA GLY A 52 -10.20 -5.78 12.85
C GLY A 52 -9.22 -6.36 11.87
#